data_AF-A0A2G1WZ73-F1
#
_entry.id   AF-A0A2G1WZ73-F1
#
_cell.length_a   1.000
_cell.length_b   1.000
_cell.length_c   1.000
_cell.angle_alpha   90.00
_cell.angle_beta   90.00
_cell.angle_gamma   90.00
#
_symmetry.space_group_name_H-M   'P 1'
#
loop_
_entity.id
_entity.type
_entity.pdbx_description
1 polymer ?
#
loop_
_entity_poly.entity_id
_entity_poly.type
_entity_poly.pdbx_seq_one_letter_code
_entity_poly.pdbx_strand_id
1 'polypeptide(L)'
;MPSNTEATFRNELVADVAESFHTYLGKGISIPGPSSLTDGSPTPQPSLNVDDLDEVLRVHFLLSGLNQSSFDEDNPRVIPFMRTLADRVRRLDTDIHTERQVSHGGIDGPVDWQATTELYRKQGYINRTAYVTRRDEDELLITGNRVLRELLVTLQSIFENELAAAVDDPDGFQWLNPWLQADDGEPLKPILDRTLIQNPVMRALDRREQQQPGMMGSISLREIRSVKRTRKPIYREAAHLLERYHRVIDSQDFSESEARDALM
;
A
#
# COMPACT_ATOMS: atom_id res chain seq x y z
N MET A 1 -11.30 32.82 -31.21
CA MET A 1 -10.73 31.46 -31.38
C MET A 1 -9.21 31.49 -31.20
N PRO A 2 -8.66 31.58 -29.97
CA PRO A 2 -7.21 31.50 -29.73
C PRO A 2 -6.80 30.41 -28.72
N SER A 3 -7.60 29.34 -28.53
CA SER A 3 -7.38 28.38 -27.43
C SER A 3 -6.53 27.16 -27.78
N ASN A 4 -6.14 26.97 -29.04
CA ASN A 4 -5.53 25.70 -29.48
C ASN A 4 -3.99 25.72 -29.49
N THR A 5 -3.38 26.90 -29.63
CA THR A 5 -1.91 27.07 -29.73
C THR A 5 -1.20 27.01 -28.38
N GLU A 6 -1.85 27.50 -27.32
CA GLU A 6 -1.30 27.49 -25.97
C GLU A 6 -1.35 26.09 -25.34
N ALA A 7 -2.44 25.35 -25.58
CA ALA A 7 -2.56 23.95 -25.17
C ALA A 7 -1.57 23.04 -25.91
N THR A 8 -1.32 23.28 -27.19
CA THR A 8 -0.31 22.52 -27.96
C THR A 8 1.10 22.81 -27.48
N PHE A 9 1.46 24.09 -27.26
CA PHE A 9 2.76 24.46 -26.70
C PHE A 9 2.98 23.91 -25.28
N ARG A 10 1.96 23.95 -24.42
CA ARG A 10 2.02 23.35 -23.07
C ARG A 10 2.25 21.85 -23.13
N ASN A 11 1.51 21.14 -24.00
CA ASN A 11 1.66 19.69 -24.13
C ASN A 11 3.01 19.28 -24.73
N GLU A 12 3.53 20.08 -25.66
CA GLU A 12 4.87 19.90 -26.25
C GLU A 12 5.95 20.13 -25.19
N LEU A 13 5.83 21.20 -24.39
CA LEU A 13 6.73 21.47 -23.26
C LEU A 13 6.68 20.35 -22.21
N VAL A 14 5.49 19.88 -21.83
CA VAL A 14 5.33 18.76 -20.89
C VAL A 14 5.94 17.48 -21.47
N ALA A 15 5.79 17.22 -22.77
CA ALA A 15 6.39 16.06 -23.42
C ALA A 15 7.92 16.13 -23.43
N ASP A 16 8.50 17.29 -23.79
CA ASP A 16 9.95 17.50 -23.82
C ASP A 16 10.57 17.44 -22.42
N VAL A 17 9.89 18.02 -21.43
CA VAL A 17 10.32 17.97 -20.03
C VAL A 17 10.15 16.55 -19.49
N ALA A 18 9.09 15.82 -19.83
CA ALA A 18 8.89 14.42 -19.42
C ALA A 18 9.92 13.47 -20.04
N GLU A 19 10.25 13.64 -21.32
CA GLU A 19 11.30 12.87 -22.00
C GLU A 19 12.68 13.16 -21.39
N SER A 20 12.94 14.43 -21.10
CA SER A 20 14.14 14.85 -20.38
C SER A 20 14.18 14.25 -18.98
N PHE A 21 13.11 14.37 -18.19
CA PHE A 21 12.95 13.80 -16.85
C PHE A 21 13.15 12.28 -16.87
N HIS A 22 12.50 11.56 -17.77
CA HIS A 22 12.64 10.12 -17.92
C HIS A 22 14.08 9.73 -18.28
N THR A 23 14.72 10.49 -19.18
CA THR A 23 16.12 10.29 -19.55
C THR A 23 17.07 10.60 -18.38
N TYR A 24 16.76 11.61 -17.58
CA TYR A 24 17.54 12.00 -16.40
C TYR A 24 17.37 10.98 -15.27
N LEU A 25 16.15 10.53 -14.97
CA LEU A 25 15.86 9.44 -14.04
C LEU A 25 16.52 8.12 -14.46
N GLY A 26 16.36 7.72 -15.73
CA GLY A 26 16.96 6.50 -16.28
C GLY A 26 18.50 6.55 -16.40
N LYS A 27 19.10 7.74 -16.33
CA LYS A 27 20.57 7.94 -16.28
C LYS A 27 21.08 8.27 -14.87
N GLY A 28 20.21 8.32 -13.86
CA GLY A 28 20.57 8.63 -12.47
C GLY A 28 21.02 10.08 -12.24
N ILE A 29 20.55 11.03 -13.05
CA ILE A 29 20.90 12.46 -12.95
C ILE A 29 19.68 13.24 -12.43
N SER A 30 19.90 14.01 -11.37
CA SER A 30 18.86 14.42 -10.41
C SER A 30 18.17 15.77 -10.70
N ILE A 31 16.97 15.93 -10.13
CA ILE A 31 16.07 17.08 -10.29
C ILE A 31 15.68 17.61 -8.90
N PRO A 32 15.49 18.92 -8.68
CA PRO A 32 15.20 19.48 -7.36
C PRO A 32 13.87 18.97 -6.77
N GLY A 33 13.89 18.52 -5.51
CA GLY A 33 12.70 18.09 -4.75
C GLY A 33 11.98 19.23 -4.01
N PRO A 34 10.77 18.97 -3.47
CA PRO A 34 9.92 19.96 -2.81
C PRO A 34 10.50 20.48 -1.49
N SER A 35 11.30 19.67 -0.77
CA SER A 35 12.01 20.04 0.46
C SER A 35 13.08 21.13 0.24
N SER A 36 13.51 21.35 -1.02
CA SER A 36 14.48 22.39 -1.40
C SER A 36 13.85 23.75 -1.73
N LEU A 37 12.52 23.88 -1.71
CA LEU A 37 11.83 25.13 -2.07
C LEU A 37 11.80 26.17 -0.93
N THR A 38 12.32 25.84 0.25
CA THR A 38 12.31 26.72 1.44
C THR A 38 13.55 27.60 1.57
N ASP A 39 14.67 27.25 0.92
CA ASP A 39 15.90 28.05 0.97
C ASP A 39 16.11 28.82 -0.33
N GLY A 40 15.90 30.14 -0.26
CA GLY A 40 15.93 31.09 -1.38
C GLY A 40 17.29 31.33 -2.05
N SER A 41 17.99 30.27 -2.47
CA SER A 41 19.21 30.39 -3.29
C SER A 41 18.96 30.04 -4.76
N PRO A 42 19.16 31.00 -5.68
CA PRO A 42 18.95 30.81 -7.11
C PRO A 42 20.28 30.43 -7.79
N THR A 43 20.71 29.17 -7.72
CA THR A 43 21.69 28.64 -8.70
C THR A 43 21.63 27.11 -8.76
N PRO A 44 21.49 26.52 -9.96
CA PRO A 44 21.50 25.07 -10.11
C PRO A 44 22.93 24.55 -10.03
N GLN A 45 23.26 23.79 -8.97
CA GLN A 45 24.55 23.11 -8.84
C GLN A 45 24.45 21.68 -9.41
N PRO A 46 25.24 21.33 -10.44
CA PRO A 46 25.13 20.07 -11.19
C PRO A 46 25.78 18.85 -10.51
N SER A 47 26.08 18.93 -9.22
CA SER A 47 26.69 17.83 -8.44
C SER A 47 25.95 17.56 -7.13
N LEU A 48 24.70 18.00 -7.03
CA LEU A 48 23.86 17.71 -5.87
C LEU A 48 23.31 16.29 -6.04
N ASN A 49 23.87 15.35 -5.29
CA ASN A 49 23.23 14.08 -4.99
C ASN A 49 21.89 14.45 -4.32
N VAL A 50 20.77 14.24 -5.02
CA VAL A 50 19.46 14.53 -4.41
C VAL A 50 19.17 13.37 -3.48
N ASP A 51 19.55 13.55 -2.22
CA ASP A 51 19.31 12.59 -1.15
C ASP A 51 17.79 12.29 -0.97
N ASP A 52 16.90 13.09 -1.59
CA ASP A 52 15.45 13.06 -1.45
C ASP A 52 14.67 12.64 -2.71
N LEU A 53 15.31 12.07 -3.75
CA LEU A 53 14.57 11.68 -4.97
C LEU A 53 13.52 10.61 -4.69
N ASP A 54 13.85 9.67 -3.81
CA ASP A 54 12.93 8.62 -3.36
C ASP A 54 11.72 9.24 -2.64
N GLU A 55 11.90 10.31 -1.87
CA GLU A 55 10.81 11.06 -1.23
C GLU A 55 9.86 11.65 -2.30
N VAL A 56 10.40 12.30 -3.33
CA VAL A 56 9.58 12.85 -4.43
C VAL A 56 8.79 11.76 -5.13
N LEU A 57 9.44 10.63 -5.44
CA LEU A 57 8.80 9.52 -6.13
C LEU A 57 7.69 8.87 -5.28
N ARG A 58 7.89 8.79 -3.96
CA ARG A 58 6.88 8.30 -3.00
C ARG A 58 5.68 9.22 -2.93
N VAL A 59 5.89 10.53 -2.79
CA VAL A 59 4.80 11.52 -2.79
C VAL A 59 4.06 11.50 -4.13
N HIS A 60 4.78 11.39 -5.24
CA HIS A 60 4.15 11.25 -6.55
C HIS A 60 3.32 9.95 -6.67
N PHE A 61 3.84 8.83 -6.17
CA PHE A 61 3.08 7.58 -6.12
C PHE A 61 1.77 7.74 -5.35
N LEU A 62 1.80 8.42 -4.21
CA LEU A 62 0.63 8.74 -3.38
C LEU A 62 -0.43 9.57 -4.14
N LEU A 63 0.01 10.55 -4.93
CA LEU A 63 -0.86 11.40 -5.75
C LEU A 63 -1.35 10.71 -7.04
N SER A 64 -0.87 9.51 -7.35
CA SER A 64 -1.19 8.89 -8.63
C SER A 64 -2.71 8.68 -8.79
N GLY A 65 -3.23 9.12 -9.94
CA GLY A 65 -4.65 9.06 -10.27
C GLY A 65 -5.48 10.28 -9.85
N LEU A 66 -4.84 11.40 -9.48
CA LEU A 66 -5.53 12.66 -9.10
C LEU A 66 -6.50 13.14 -10.20
N ASN A 67 -6.08 13.07 -11.46
CA ASN A 67 -6.85 13.48 -12.64
C ASN A 67 -7.69 12.35 -13.26
N GLN A 68 -7.70 11.15 -12.67
CA GLN A 68 -8.40 10.00 -13.23
C GLN A 68 -9.77 9.83 -12.57
N SER A 69 -10.82 10.06 -13.36
CA SER A 69 -12.22 9.81 -12.96
C SER A 69 -12.65 8.37 -13.25
N SER A 70 -11.96 7.66 -14.15
CA SER A 70 -12.29 6.29 -14.54
C SER A 70 -11.46 5.28 -13.76
N PHE A 71 -12.14 4.24 -13.27
CA PHE A 71 -11.52 3.08 -12.66
C PHE A 71 -10.90 2.20 -13.75
N ASP A 72 -9.57 2.01 -13.70
CA ASP A 72 -8.84 1.05 -14.53
C ASP A 72 -8.47 -0.17 -13.68
N GLU A 73 -9.05 -1.31 -14.02
CA GLU A 73 -8.88 -2.58 -13.30
C GLU A 73 -7.49 -3.20 -13.53
N ASP A 74 -6.86 -2.91 -14.67
CA ASP A 74 -5.58 -3.48 -15.07
C ASP A 74 -4.39 -2.59 -14.66
N ASN A 75 -4.62 -1.29 -14.55
CA ASN A 75 -3.63 -0.31 -14.08
C ASN A 75 -4.17 0.60 -12.95
N PRO A 76 -4.38 0.04 -11.74
CA PRO A 76 -4.93 0.80 -10.63
C PRO A 76 -4.00 1.93 -10.19
N ARG A 77 -4.61 3.04 -9.76
CA ARG A 77 -3.92 4.20 -9.18
C ARG A 77 -4.36 4.41 -7.73
N VAL A 78 -3.53 5.10 -6.94
CA VAL A 78 -3.73 5.20 -5.49
C VAL A 78 -5.03 5.95 -5.15
N ILE A 79 -5.28 7.11 -5.76
CA ILE A 79 -6.47 7.92 -5.45
C ILE A 79 -7.79 7.15 -5.74
N PRO A 80 -8.01 6.57 -6.94
CA PRO A 80 -9.20 5.76 -7.20
C PRO A 80 -9.34 4.54 -6.27
N PHE A 81 -8.23 3.87 -5.97
CA PHE A 81 -8.23 2.74 -5.04
C PHE A 81 -8.73 3.17 -3.64
N MET A 82 -8.16 4.26 -3.10
CA MET A 82 -8.51 4.79 -1.79
C MET A 82 -9.97 5.26 -1.70
N ARG A 83 -10.50 5.88 -2.77
CA ARG A 83 -11.91 6.29 -2.82
C ARG A 83 -12.89 5.11 -2.67
N THR A 84 -12.50 3.92 -3.12
CA THR A 84 -13.33 2.71 -3.01
C THR A 84 -12.99 1.84 -1.80
N LEU A 85 -11.93 2.18 -1.05
CA LEU A 85 -11.39 1.38 0.04
C LEU A 85 -12.42 1.18 1.16
N ALA A 86 -13.07 2.25 1.60
CA ALA A 86 -14.01 2.23 2.72
C ALA A 86 -15.15 1.19 2.52
N ASP A 87 -15.66 1.07 1.30
CA ASP A 87 -16.72 0.12 0.96
C ASP A 87 -16.21 -1.32 0.85
N ARG A 88 -15.02 -1.48 0.28
CA ARG A 88 -14.45 -2.80 -0.04
C ARG A 88 -13.82 -3.47 1.18
N VAL A 89 -13.27 -2.69 2.11
CA VAL A 89 -12.62 -3.18 3.35
C VAL A 89 -13.62 -3.85 4.30
N ARG A 90 -14.92 -3.56 4.19
CA ARG A 90 -15.97 -4.27 4.94
C ARG A 90 -16.18 -5.70 4.45
N ARG A 91 -15.72 -6.03 3.25
CA ARG A 91 -15.88 -7.32 2.58
C ARG A 91 -14.56 -8.08 2.48
N LEU A 92 -13.59 -7.74 3.34
CA LEU A 92 -12.35 -8.49 3.42
C LEU A 92 -12.64 -9.93 3.82
N ASP A 93 -11.79 -10.80 3.30
CA ASP A 93 -11.83 -12.20 3.64
C ASP A 93 -11.43 -12.37 5.08
N THR A 94 -12.42 -12.81 5.85
CA THR A 94 -12.27 -13.28 7.20
C THR A 94 -12.42 -14.80 7.22
N ASP A 95 -12.11 -15.51 6.12
CA ASP A 95 -12.42 -16.95 6.01
C ASP A 95 -11.81 -17.73 7.18
N ILE A 96 -12.68 -18.09 8.12
CA ILE A 96 -12.35 -18.78 9.36
C ILE A 96 -12.23 -20.27 9.03
N HIS A 97 -11.00 -20.74 8.80
CA HIS A 97 -10.71 -22.17 8.69
C HIS A 97 -10.12 -22.69 9.99
N THR A 98 -11.00 -23.11 10.91
CA THR A 98 -10.62 -23.71 12.18
C THR A 98 -9.75 -24.95 11.95
N GLU A 99 -8.44 -24.81 12.13
CA GLU A 99 -7.54 -25.96 12.14
C GLU A 99 -7.54 -26.62 13.52
N ARG A 100 -7.65 -27.95 13.52
CA ARG A 100 -7.68 -28.79 14.70
C ARG A 100 -6.27 -29.30 14.97
N GLN A 101 -5.60 -28.79 15.99
CA GLN A 101 -4.26 -29.24 16.36
C GLN A 101 -4.33 -30.21 17.56
N VAL A 102 -3.54 -31.28 17.51
CA VAL A 102 -3.40 -32.20 18.65
C VAL A 102 -2.27 -31.69 19.56
N SER A 103 -2.63 -31.14 20.71
CA SER A 103 -1.71 -30.73 21.77
C SER A 103 -1.44 -31.89 22.75
N HIS A 104 -0.21 -31.97 23.27
CA HIS A 104 0.21 -33.00 24.23
C HIS A 104 0.75 -32.35 25.50
N GLY A 105 0.22 -32.73 26.67
CA GLY A 105 0.76 -32.32 27.96
C GLY A 105 0.47 -30.87 28.39
N GLY A 106 -0.34 -30.13 27.61
CA GLY A 106 -0.80 -28.78 27.94
C GLY A 106 -1.93 -28.34 27.00
N ILE A 107 -2.87 -27.54 27.50
CA ILE A 107 -3.97 -26.98 26.71
C ILE A 107 -3.58 -25.56 26.30
N ASP A 108 -3.43 -25.34 25.00
CA ASP A 108 -3.22 -24.02 24.42
C ASP A 108 -4.42 -23.69 23.52
N GLY A 109 -5.33 -22.85 24.03
CA GLY A 109 -6.58 -22.49 23.38
C GLY A 109 -7.81 -23.35 23.73
N PRO A 110 -8.98 -23.03 23.17
CA PRO A 110 -10.23 -23.76 23.42
C PRO A 110 -10.16 -25.20 22.87
N VAL A 111 -10.55 -26.17 23.70
CA VAL A 111 -10.55 -27.60 23.35
C VAL A 111 -11.77 -27.97 22.51
N ASP A 112 -11.54 -28.61 21.36
CA ASP A 112 -12.58 -29.28 20.57
C ASP A 112 -12.85 -30.67 21.18
N TRP A 113 -13.79 -30.74 22.10
CA TRP A 113 -14.14 -31.99 22.79
C TRP A 113 -14.67 -33.07 21.85
N GLN A 114 -15.35 -32.69 20.76
CA GLN A 114 -15.86 -33.64 19.78
C GLN A 114 -14.70 -34.30 19.03
N ALA A 115 -13.76 -33.51 18.51
CA ALA A 115 -12.57 -34.02 17.82
C ALA A 115 -11.63 -34.79 18.77
N THR A 116 -11.50 -34.35 20.02
CA THR A 116 -10.72 -35.05 21.06
C THR A 116 -11.31 -36.44 21.35
N THR A 117 -12.64 -36.54 21.43
CA THR A 117 -13.32 -37.82 21.64
C THR A 117 -13.13 -38.76 20.45
N GLU A 118 -13.20 -38.25 19.21
CA GLU A 118 -12.88 -39.04 18.00
C GLU A 118 -11.43 -39.50 17.97
N LEU A 119 -10.49 -38.65 18.38
CA LEU A 119 -9.06 -39.00 18.46
C LEU A 119 -8.83 -40.17 19.42
N TYR A 120 -9.43 -40.13 20.62
CA TYR A 120 -9.38 -41.24 21.57
C TYR A 120 -10.04 -42.51 21.06
N ARG A 121 -11.13 -42.39 20.30
CA ARG A 121 -11.79 -43.53 19.66
C ARG A 121 -10.92 -44.20 18.60
N LYS A 122 -10.13 -43.42 17.84
CA LYS A 122 -9.26 -43.91 16.76
C LYS A 122 -7.93 -44.47 17.26
N GLN A 123 -7.29 -43.81 18.22
CA GLN A 123 -5.94 -44.19 18.71
C GLN A 123 -5.98 -45.12 19.93
N GLY A 124 -7.16 -45.34 20.51
CA GLY A 124 -7.29 -45.95 21.83
C GLY A 124 -6.81 -44.99 22.92
N TYR A 125 -7.25 -45.19 24.16
CA TYR A 125 -6.92 -44.32 25.31
C TYR A 125 -5.44 -44.39 25.77
N ILE A 126 -4.52 -44.62 24.83
CA ILE A 126 -3.08 -44.78 25.03
C ILE A 126 -2.45 -43.46 25.49
N ASN A 127 -2.91 -42.33 24.95
CA ASN A 127 -2.36 -41.01 25.27
C ASN A 127 -3.43 -40.08 25.87
N ARG A 128 -3.69 -40.22 27.18
CA ARG A 128 -4.72 -39.44 27.92
C ARG A 128 -4.42 -37.94 28.06
N THR A 129 -3.26 -37.50 27.58
CA THR A 129 -2.82 -36.11 27.62
C THR A 129 -2.91 -35.41 26.26
N ALA A 130 -3.49 -36.09 25.25
CA ALA A 130 -3.66 -35.57 23.91
C ALA A 130 -5.03 -34.89 23.74
N TYR A 131 -5.05 -33.57 23.55
CA TYR A 131 -6.27 -32.80 23.35
C TYR A 131 -6.26 -32.18 21.96
N VAL A 132 -7.41 -32.23 21.26
CA VAL A 132 -7.57 -31.44 20.05
C VAL A 132 -7.96 -30.03 20.46
N THR A 133 -7.06 -29.06 20.30
CA THR A 133 -7.35 -27.64 20.50
C THR A 133 -7.66 -26.98 19.17
N ARG A 134 -8.51 -25.96 19.22
CA ARG A 134 -8.72 -25.04 18.11
C ARG A 134 -7.78 -23.87 18.29
N ARG A 135 -7.01 -23.60 17.26
CA ARG A 135 -6.12 -22.45 17.18
C ARG A 135 -6.59 -21.59 16.02
N ASP A 136 -6.91 -20.33 16.27
CA ASP A 136 -7.37 -19.37 15.26
C ASP A 136 -6.20 -18.81 14.42
N GLU A 137 -5.16 -19.61 14.15
CA GLU A 137 -3.80 -19.07 14.02
C GLU A 137 -3.28 -18.74 12.61
N ASP A 138 -3.92 -19.19 11.52
CA ASP A 138 -3.40 -18.95 10.15
C ASP A 138 -4.34 -18.14 9.23
N GLU A 139 -5.53 -17.78 9.71
CA GLU A 139 -6.67 -17.40 8.86
C GLU A 139 -6.61 -15.95 8.35
N LEU A 140 -6.03 -15.05 9.15
CA LEU A 140 -5.89 -13.64 8.78
C LEU A 140 -4.62 -13.38 7.97
N LEU A 141 -3.69 -14.34 7.96
CA LEU A 141 -2.42 -14.31 7.27
C LEU A 141 -2.52 -14.65 5.77
N ILE A 142 -3.74 -14.74 5.21
CA ILE A 142 -3.87 -14.93 3.76
C ILE A 142 -3.04 -13.85 3.04
N THR A 143 -2.35 -14.29 1.98
CA THR A 143 -1.40 -13.43 1.27
C THR A 143 -2.05 -12.13 0.78
N GLY A 144 -3.33 -12.17 0.42
CA GLY A 144 -4.09 -10.98 0.02
C GLY A 144 -4.24 -9.93 1.13
N ASN A 145 -4.55 -10.35 2.35
CA ASN A 145 -4.67 -9.44 3.51
C ASN A 145 -3.32 -8.85 3.88
N ARG A 146 -2.25 -9.67 3.85
CA ARG A 146 -0.87 -9.19 4.06
C ARG A 146 -0.48 -8.14 3.01
N VAL A 147 -0.69 -8.42 1.73
CA VAL A 147 -0.40 -7.47 0.62
C VAL A 147 -1.19 -6.18 0.77
N LEU A 148 -2.47 -6.26 1.11
CA LEU A 148 -3.29 -5.07 1.35
C LEU A 148 -2.75 -4.25 2.51
N ARG A 149 -2.45 -4.88 3.66
CA ARG A 149 -1.87 -4.18 4.82
C ARG A 149 -0.55 -3.51 4.45
N GLU A 150 0.33 -4.20 3.74
CA GLU A 150 1.64 -3.67 3.35
C GLU A 150 1.51 -2.41 2.50
N LEU A 151 0.60 -2.41 1.52
CA LEU A 151 0.30 -1.20 0.74
C LEU A 151 -0.20 -0.08 1.65
N LEU A 152 -1.18 -0.34 2.53
CA LEU A 152 -1.76 0.70 3.38
C LEU A 152 -0.73 1.27 4.37
N VAL A 153 0.12 0.43 4.95
CA VAL A 153 1.23 0.86 5.82
C VAL A 153 2.26 1.65 5.03
N THR A 154 2.54 1.27 3.78
CA THR A 154 3.41 2.06 2.89
C THR A 154 2.83 3.43 2.59
N LEU A 155 1.52 3.53 2.35
CA LEU A 155 0.87 4.84 2.17
C LEU A 155 0.90 5.66 3.46
N GLN A 156 0.71 5.03 4.62
CA GLN A 156 0.78 5.68 5.92
C GLN A 156 2.18 6.21 6.19
N SER A 157 3.22 5.44 5.88
CA SER A 157 4.61 5.86 6.10
C SER A 157 4.98 7.09 5.26
N ILE A 158 4.38 7.26 4.08
CA ILE A 158 4.55 8.49 3.27
C ILE A 158 4.03 9.73 4.00
N PHE A 159 2.93 9.59 4.74
CA PHE A 159 2.40 10.68 5.56
C PHE A 159 3.24 10.95 6.80
N GLU A 160 3.83 9.91 7.37
CA GLU A 160 4.57 10.01 8.63
C GLU A 160 6.00 10.53 8.43
N ASN A 161 6.66 10.20 7.32
CA ASN A 161 8.06 10.61 7.10
C ASN A 161 8.17 11.82 6.17
N GLU A 162 7.55 11.76 4.99
CA GLU A 162 7.73 12.77 3.93
C GLU A 162 6.72 13.92 4.05
N LEU A 163 5.47 13.64 4.47
CA LEU A 163 4.38 14.64 4.50
C LEU A 163 3.97 15.09 5.91
N ALA A 164 4.80 14.86 6.93
CA ALA A 164 4.47 15.23 8.31
C ALA A 164 4.10 16.72 8.45
N ALA A 165 4.87 17.61 7.82
CA ALA A 165 4.58 19.05 7.83
C ALA A 165 3.27 19.41 7.12
N ALA A 166 2.92 18.68 6.05
CA ALA A 166 1.66 18.89 5.32
C ALA A 166 0.44 18.44 6.11
N VAL A 167 0.60 17.43 6.98
CA VAL A 167 -0.46 17.01 7.91
C VAL A 167 -0.71 18.06 8.99
N ASP A 168 0.34 18.73 9.48
CA ASP A 168 0.25 19.75 10.53
C ASP A 168 -0.30 21.09 10.02
N ASP A 169 0.03 21.48 8.78
CA ASP A 169 -0.48 22.70 8.13
C ASP A 169 -1.09 22.41 6.74
N PRO A 170 -2.32 21.89 6.67
CA PRO A 170 -2.93 21.49 5.40
C PRO A 170 -3.14 22.62 4.39
N ASP A 171 -3.34 23.86 4.86
CA ASP A 171 -3.66 25.02 4.02
C ASP A 171 -2.47 25.42 3.12
N GLY A 172 -1.25 25.12 3.55
CA GLY A 172 -0.03 25.30 2.76
C GLY A 172 0.15 24.30 1.62
N PHE A 173 -0.64 23.22 1.59
CA PHE A 173 -0.45 22.07 0.68
C PHE A 173 -1.73 21.75 -0.10
N GLN A 174 -2.27 22.75 -0.80
CA GLN A 174 -3.53 22.59 -1.58
C GLN A 174 -3.50 21.46 -2.62
N TRP A 175 -2.32 21.12 -3.15
CA TRP A 175 -2.17 20.00 -4.08
C TRP A 175 -2.44 18.61 -3.42
N LEU A 176 -2.47 18.55 -2.08
CA LEU A 176 -2.80 17.39 -1.27
C LEU A 176 -4.27 17.36 -0.82
N ASN A 177 -5.09 18.29 -1.31
CA ASN A 177 -6.52 18.42 -0.96
C ASN A 177 -7.30 17.10 -0.98
N PRO A 178 -7.17 16.20 -1.99
CA PRO A 178 -7.89 14.94 -1.99
C PRO A 178 -7.66 14.09 -0.74
N TRP A 179 -6.49 14.23 -0.12
CA TRP A 179 -6.11 13.48 1.06
C TRP A 179 -6.48 14.16 2.38
N LEU A 180 -6.33 15.48 2.48
CA LEU A 180 -6.43 16.21 3.75
C LEU A 180 -7.74 16.99 3.93
N GLN A 181 -8.28 17.59 2.86
CA GLN A 181 -9.42 18.51 2.96
C GLN A 181 -10.68 18.00 2.25
N ALA A 182 -10.50 17.28 1.15
CA ALA A 182 -11.50 16.80 0.19
C ALA A 182 -12.41 17.89 -0.41
N ASP A 183 -12.30 18.10 -1.72
CA ASP A 183 -13.19 19.03 -2.44
C ASP A 183 -14.62 18.45 -2.61
N ASP A 184 -14.76 17.12 -2.71
CA ASP A 184 -16.02 16.42 -3.03
C ASP A 184 -16.22 15.11 -2.20
N GLY A 185 -16.02 15.13 -0.87
CA GLY A 185 -16.28 13.93 -0.05
C GLY A 185 -15.56 13.88 1.30
N GLU A 186 -15.38 12.66 1.84
CA GLU A 186 -14.54 12.43 3.01
C GLU A 186 -13.06 12.40 2.57
N PRO A 187 -12.15 13.10 3.27
CA PRO A 187 -10.71 13.07 2.98
C PRO A 187 -10.12 11.66 3.09
N LEU A 188 -9.20 11.33 2.18
CA LEU A 188 -8.67 9.97 2.06
C LEU A 188 -7.75 9.57 3.21
N LYS A 189 -7.03 10.51 3.84
CA LYS A 189 -6.12 10.20 4.94
C LYS A 189 -6.88 9.66 6.17
N PRO A 190 -7.97 10.29 6.65
CA PRO A 190 -8.79 9.70 7.70
C PRO A 190 -9.38 8.32 7.37
N ILE A 191 -9.68 8.04 6.09
CA ILE A 191 -10.14 6.71 5.65
C ILE A 191 -9.01 5.67 5.79
N LEU A 192 -7.78 6.04 5.41
CA LEU A 192 -6.58 5.21 5.59
C LEU A 192 -6.35 4.89 7.07
N ASP A 193 -6.27 5.94 7.91
CA ASP A 193 -6.02 5.82 9.34
C ASP A 193 -7.10 4.96 10.02
N ARG A 194 -8.38 5.22 9.70
CA ARG A 194 -9.52 4.44 10.21
C ARG A 194 -9.43 2.98 9.78
N THR A 195 -9.05 2.72 8.53
CA THR A 195 -8.94 1.35 8.00
C THR A 195 -7.87 0.57 8.76
N LEU A 196 -6.69 1.15 8.97
CA LEU A 196 -5.60 0.49 9.68
C LEU A 196 -5.92 0.28 11.17
N ILE A 197 -6.54 1.28 11.82
CA ILE A 197 -6.77 1.26 13.27
C ILE A 197 -8.05 0.49 13.65
N GLN A 198 -9.11 0.57 12.85
CA GLN A 198 -10.44 0.07 13.25
C GLN A 198 -10.84 -1.22 12.55
N ASN A 199 -10.28 -1.55 11.38
CA ASN A 199 -10.66 -2.78 10.69
C ASN A 199 -10.18 -4.03 11.47
N PRO A 200 -11.06 -5.02 11.76
CA PRO A 200 -10.69 -6.19 12.53
C PRO A 200 -9.54 -7.00 11.94
N VAL A 201 -9.47 -7.13 10.61
CA VAL A 201 -8.39 -7.87 9.92
C VAL A 201 -7.06 -7.12 10.09
N MET A 202 -7.05 -5.81 9.85
CA MET A 202 -5.83 -4.98 9.99
C MET A 202 -5.31 -5.00 11.43
N ARG A 203 -6.20 -4.84 12.41
CA ARG A 203 -5.84 -4.90 13.84
C ARG A 203 -5.28 -6.26 14.25
N ALA A 204 -5.81 -7.34 13.68
CA ALA A 204 -5.35 -8.67 14.01
C ALA A 204 -3.98 -8.97 13.41
N LEU A 205 -3.74 -8.55 12.16
CA LEU A 205 -2.41 -8.61 11.53
C LEU A 205 -1.39 -7.78 12.33
N ASP A 206 -1.76 -6.57 12.74
CA ASP A 206 -0.90 -5.69 13.53
C ASP A 206 -0.56 -6.29 14.90
N ARG A 207 -1.58 -6.80 15.61
CA ARG A 207 -1.37 -7.53 16.86
C ARG A 207 -0.46 -8.74 16.68
N ARG A 208 -0.58 -9.45 15.55
CA ARG A 208 0.26 -10.62 15.28
C ARG A 208 1.72 -10.24 15.09
N GLU A 209 1.99 -9.18 14.34
CA GLU A 209 3.36 -8.64 14.19
C GLU A 209 3.94 -8.24 15.55
N GLN A 210 3.15 -7.60 16.41
CA GLN A 210 3.59 -7.20 17.76
C GLN A 210 3.88 -8.40 18.67
N GLN A 211 3.10 -9.47 18.57
CA GLN A 211 3.27 -10.68 19.39
C GLN A 211 4.44 -11.54 18.91
N GLN A 212 4.65 -11.64 17.60
CA GLN A 212 5.69 -12.46 16.99
C GLN A 212 6.36 -11.68 15.85
N PRO A 213 7.26 -10.73 16.17
CA PRO A 213 7.94 -9.91 15.18
C PRO A 213 8.67 -10.77 14.15
N GLY A 214 8.49 -10.47 12.87
CA GLY A 214 9.11 -11.21 11.77
C GLY A 214 8.45 -12.55 11.43
N MET A 215 7.40 -12.99 12.15
CA MET A 215 6.66 -14.21 11.79
C MET A 215 6.00 -14.08 10.43
N MET A 216 5.42 -12.91 10.12
CA MET A 216 4.80 -12.69 8.82
C MET A 216 5.85 -12.59 7.70
N GLY A 217 7.07 -12.17 8.02
CA GLY A 217 8.13 -11.91 7.03
C GLY A 217 7.78 -10.81 6.04
N SER A 218 8.80 -10.34 5.30
CA SER A 218 8.60 -9.41 4.19
C SER A 218 7.82 -10.06 3.05
N ILE A 219 6.93 -9.32 2.42
CA ILE A 219 6.18 -9.83 1.26
C ILE A 219 7.11 -9.95 0.06
N SER A 220 7.24 -11.17 -0.47
CA SER A 220 8.07 -11.42 -1.64
C SER A 220 7.38 -10.99 -2.95
N LEU A 221 8.16 -10.63 -3.98
CA LEU A 221 7.63 -10.36 -5.33
C LEU A 221 6.80 -11.53 -5.89
N ARG A 222 7.10 -12.77 -5.48
CA ARG A 222 6.32 -13.96 -5.88
C ARG A 222 4.93 -13.94 -5.26
N GLU A 223 4.81 -13.57 -3.99
CA GLU A 223 3.53 -13.41 -3.31
C GLU A 223 2.69 -12.30 -3.95
N ILE A 224 3.30 -11.14 -4.22
CA ILE A 224 2.63 -10.03 -4.92
C ILE A 224 2.08 -10.51 -6.26
N ARG A 225 2.91 -11.14 -7.11
CA ARG A 225 2.47 -11.67 -8.41
C ARG A 225 1.38 -12.74 -8.31
N SER A 226 1.37 -13.51 -7.24
CA SER A 226 0.29 -14.47 -6.97
C SER A 226 -1.02 -13.76 -6.69
N VAL A 227 -1.00 -12.73 -5.84
CA VAL A 227 -2.20 -11.97 -5.45
C VAL A 227 -2.77 -11.16 -6.63
N LYS A 228 -1.93 -10.69 -7.57
CA LYS A 228 -2.38 -10.07 -8.83
C LYS A 228 -3.33 -10.96 -9.66
N ARG A 229 -3.31 -12.28 -9.47
CA ARG A 229 -4.18 -13.23 -10.19
C ARG A 229 -5.45 -13.59 -9.43
N THR A 230 -5.65 -13.03 -8.24
CA THR A 230 -6.83 -13.28 -7.41
C THR A 230 -8.07 -12.63 -8.02
N ARG A 231 -9.23 -13.28 -7.88
CA ARG A 231 -10.53 -12.77 -8.37
C ARG A 231 -11.12 -11.65 -7.50
N LYS A 232 -10.47 -11.30 -6.40
CA LYS A 232 -10.95 -10.29 -5.44
C LYS A 232 -10.30 -8.95 -5.79
N PRO A 233 -11.09 -7.96 -6.27
CA PRO A 233 -10.54 -6.73 -6.83
C PRO A 233 -9.63 -5.99 -5.86
N ILE A 234 -10.03 -5.85 -4.59
CA ILE A 234 -9.24 -5.13 -3.57
C ILE A 234 -7.82 -5.70 -3.41
N TYR A 235 -7.65 -7.02 -3.41
CA TYR A 235 -6.33 -7.63 -3.28
C TYR A 235 -5.52 -7.54 -4.55
N ARG A 236 -6.15 -7.80 -5.69
CA ARG A 236 -5.47 -7.67 -6.98
C ARG A 236 -4.96 -6.25 -7.16
N GLU A 237 -5.80 -5.24 -6.94
CA GLU A 237 -5.41 -3.85 -7.07
C GLU A 237 -4.30 -3.46 -6.11
N ALA A 238 -4.41 -3.89 -4.84
CA ALA A 238 -3.36 -3.66 -3.87
C ALA A 238 -2.01 -4.27 -4.32
N ALA A 239 -2.04 -5.46 -4.92
CA ALA A 239 -0.85 -6.11 -5.44
C ALA A 239 -0.26 -5.40 -6.67
N HIS A 240 -1.10 -4.87 -7.57
CA HIS A 240 -0.64 -4.06 -8.69
C HIS A 240 0.02 -2.75 -8.20
N LEU A 241 -0.60 -2.07 -7.22
CA LEU A 241 -0.07 -0.85 -6.63
C LEU A 241 1.25 -1.10 -5.89
N LEU A 242 1.33 -2.17 -5.10
CA LEU A 242 2.55 -2.51 -4.36
C LEU A 242 3.70 -2.91 -5.29
N GLU A 243 3.44 -3.70 -6.35
CA GLU A 243 4.46 -4.00 -7.37
C GLU A 243 4.95 -2.73 -8.08
N ARG A 244 4.03 -1.80 -8.36
CA ARG A 244 4.36 -0.52 -8.98
C ARG A 244 5.20 0.35 -8.05
N TYR A 245 4.87 0.41 -6.77
CA TYR A 245 5.66 1.09 -5.75
C TYR A 245 7.10 0.56 -5.72
N HIS A 246 7.27 -0.76 -5.61
CA HIS A 246 8.59 -1.39 -5.66
C HIS A 246 9.33 -1.10 -6.96
N ARG A 247 8.66 -1.05 -8.11
CA ARG A 247 9.32 -0.69 -9.37
C ARG A 247 9.83 0.76 -9.37
N VAL A 248 8.98 1.68 -8.93
CA VAL A 248 9.32 3.11 -8.91
C VAL A 248 10.48 3.38 -7.96
N ILE A 249 10.51 2.72 -6.79
CA ILE A 249 11.53 2.95 -5.75
C ILE A 249 12.78 2.07 -5.94
N ASP A 250 12.62 0.76 -6.14
CA ASP A 250 13.77 -0.18 -6.14
C ASP A 250 14.52 -0.22 -7.47
N SER A 251 13.84 0.03 -8.60
CA SER A 251 14.45 -0.06 -9.93
C SER A 251 14.76 1.29 -10.58
N GLN A 252 14.34 2.41 -9.99
CA GLN A 252 14.35 3.76 -10.60
C GLN A 252 13.75 3.76 -12.03
N ASP A 253 12.96 2.75 -12.36
CA ASP A 253 12.48 2.43 -13.70
C ASP A 253 11.13 3.14 -13.86
N PHE A 254 11.21 4.46 -13.90
CA PHE A 254 10.08 5.37 -14.00
C PHE A 254 9.70 5.50 -15.48
N SER A 255 8.54 5.01 -15.90
CA SER A 255 8.20 5.03 -17.33
C SER A 255 7.92 6.45 -17.85
N GLU A 256 8.14 6.70 -19.13
CA GLU A 256 7.88 8.00 -19.77
C GLU A 256 6.41 8.44 -19.63
N SER A 257 5.46 7.51 -19.63
CA SER A 257 4.05 7.80 -19.37
C SER A 257 3.80 8.22 -17.92
N GLU A 258 4.50 7.64 -16.96
CA GLU A 258 4.44 8.06 -15.55
C GLU A 258 5.13 9.41 -15.32
N ALA A 259 6.21 9.71 -16.06
CA ALA A 259 6.82 11.03 -16.08
C ALA A 259 5.90 12.11 -16.64
N ARG A 260 5.15 11.79 -17.69
CA ARG A 260 4.11 12.70 -18.19
C ARG A 260 2.98 12.90 -17.19
N ASP A 261 2.50 11.82 -16.56
CA ASP A 261 1.47 11.91 -15.51
C ASP A 261 1.95 12.77 -14.32
N ALA A 262 3.24 12.72 -13.96
CA ALA A 262 3.81 13.50 -12.87
C ALA A 262 3.91 15.02 -13.14
N LEU A 263 4.00 15.40 -14.42
CA LEU A 263 4.25 16.78 -14.86
C LEU A 263 2.98 17.51 -15.33
N MET A 264 1.82 16.84 -15.35
CA MET A 264 0.52 17.40 -15.73
C MET A 264 -0.27 17.93 -14.53
#